data_AF-A0A2V0MYI9-F1
#
_entry.id   AF-A0A2V0MYI9-F1
#
_cell.length_a   1.000
_cell.length_b   1.000
_cell.length_c   1.000
_cell.angle_alpha   90.00
_cell.angle_beta   90.00
_cell.angle_gamma   90.00
#
_symmetry.space_group_name_H-M   'P 1'
#
loop_
_entity.id
_entity.type
_entity.pdbx_description
1 polymer ?
#
loop_
_entity_poly.entity_id
_entity_poly.type
_entity_poly.pdbx_seq_one_letter_code
_entity_poly.pdbx_strand_id
1 'polypeptide(L)' 'MTEETHDPHIEVLKGNPTDEELAALIAVLGSAGGGGGETGQPERTRWGLPVDRLRYPVFSWQRITLQERMHMRR' A
#
# COMPACT_ATOMS: atom_id res chain seq x y z
N MET A 1 6.43 -9.77 33.72
CA MET A 1 6.16 -9.80 32.28
C MET A 1 7.32 -9.06 31.65
N THR A 2 8.35 -9.80 31.23
CA THR A 2 9.57 -9.22 30.65
C THR A 2 9.27 -8.87 29.21
N GLU A 3 9.36 -7.60 28.86
CA GLU A 3 9.31 -7.15 27.46
C GLU A 3 10.60 -7.60 26.78
N GLU A 4 10.50 -8.59 25.90
CA GLU A 4 11.59 -8.97 25.00
C GLU A 4 11.71 -7.87 23.93
N THR A 5 12.60 -6.91 24.18
CA THR A 5 12.99 -5.91 23.20
C THR A 5 13.60 -6.62 22.00
N HIS A 6 12.87 -6.64 20.90
CA HIS A 6 13.27 -7.27 19.66
C HIS A 6 14.26 -6.34 18.95
N ASP A 7 15.53 -6.73 18.94
CA ASP A 7 16.56 -6.02 18.20
C ASP A 7 16.28 -6.04 16.69
N PRO A 8 16.58 -4.94 15.96
CA PRO A 8 16.39 -4.89 14.52
C PRO A 8 17.28 -5.91 13.83
N HIS A 9 16.68 -6.80 13.04
CA HIS A 9 17.39 -7.83 12.28
C HIS A 9 18.15 -7.31 11.05
N ILE A 10 18.13 -6.00 10.79
CA ILE A 10 18.76 -5.37 9.62
C ILE A 10 19.58 -4.17 10.11
N GLU A 11 20.86 -4.13 9.71
CA GLU A 11 21.79 -3.06 10.03
C GLU A 11 22.05 -2.17 8.80
N VAL A 12 21.91 -0.85 8.97
CA VAL A 12 22.28 0.12 7.93
C VAL A 12 23.77 0.40 8.02
N LEU A 13 24.56 -0.22 7.15
CA LEU A 13 26.02 -0.06 7.15
C LEU A 13 26.47 1.33 6.64
N LYS A 14 25.65 2.00 5.84
CA LYS A 14 25.94 3.32 5.24
C LYS A 14 24.67 4.05 4.86
N GLY A 15 24.61 5.34 5.16
CA GLY A 15 23.52 6.22 4.75
C GLY A 15 23.54 7.52 5.55
N ASN A 16 23.97 8.61 4.90
CA ASN A 16 23.81 9.98 5.38
C ASN A 16 23.93 10.91 4.15
N PRO A 17 22.95 10.87 3.22
CA PRO A 17 23.02 11.67 2.01
C PRO A 17 23.03 13.15 2.36
N THR A 18 23.62 13.98 1.51
CA THR A 18 23.50 15.43 1.67
C THR A 18 22.10 15.91 1.26
N ASP A 19 21.73 17.12 1.68
CA ASP A 19 20.45 17.73 1.32
C ASP A 19 20.31 17.85 -0.21
N GLU A 20 21.42 18.07 -0.92
CA GLU A 20 21.46 18.12 -2.38
C GLU A 20 21.21 16.76 -3.03
N GLU A 21 21.80 15.68 -2.50
CA GLU A 21 21.58 14.32 -2.98
C GLU A 21 20.12 13.88 -2.76
N LEU A 22 19.57 14.23 -1.60
CA LEU A 22 18.16 13.98 -1.30
C LEU A 22 17.24 14.76 -2.24
N ALA A 23 17.53 16.05 -2.47
CA ALA A 23 16.76 16.89 -3.41
C ALA A 23 16.83 16.34 -4.84
N ALA A 24 18.01 15.91 -5.29
CA ALA A 24 18.17 15.30 -6.61
C ALA A 24 17.33 14.02 -6.76
N LEU A 25 17.33 13.14 -5.74
CA LEU A 25 16.51 11.92 -5.74
C LEU A 25 15.01 12.26 -5.82
N ILE A 26 14.54 13.21 -5.00
CA ILE A 26 13.13 13.64 -5.01
C ILE A 26 12.75 14.23 -6.36
N ALA A 27 13.61 15.08 -6.95
CA ALA A 27 13.35 15.68 -8.26
C ALA A 27 13.21 14.62 -9.35
N VAL A 28 14.10 13.62 -9.38
CA VAL A 28 14.03 12.52 -10.34
C VAL A 28 12.76 11.70 -10.14
N LEU A 29 12.48 11.25 -8.92
CA LEU A 29 11.29 10.43 -8.64
C LEU A 29 9.98 11.19 -8.89
N GLY A 30 9.93 12.47 -8.52
CA GLY A 30 8.79 13.35 -8.76
C GLY A 30 8.55 13.60 -10.24
N SER A 31 9.61 13.79 -11.03
CA SER A 31 9.50 13.93 -12.49
C SER A 31 9.06 12.64 -13.18
N ALA A 32 9.49 11.48 -12.68
CA ALA A 32 9.11 10.17 -13.23
C ALA A 32 7.66 9.78 -12.88
N GLY A 33 7.20 10.11 -11.67
CA GLY A 33 5.84 9.78 -11.21
C GLY A 33 4.76 10.80 -11.60
N GLY A 34 5.15 12.02 -11.97
CA GLY A 34 4.25 13.15 -12.27
C GLY A 34 3.75 13.21 -13.72
N GLY A 35 4.01 12.18 -14.53
CA GLY A 35 3.45 12.09 -15.87
C GLY A 35 1.94 11.90 -15.80
N GLY A 36 1.20 13.01 -15.92
CA GLY A 36 -0.26 13.05 -16.11
C GLY A 36 -0.70 12.47 -17.46
N GLY A 37 -0.14 11.33 -17.85
CA GLY A 37 -0.82 10.45 -18.78
C GLY A 37 -2.19 10.13 -18.19
N GLU A 38 -3.19 10.11 -19.05
CA GLU A 38 -4.48 9.51 -18.74
C GLU A 38 -4.23 8.27 -17.88
N THR A 39 -4.76 8.28 -16.65
CA THR A 39 -4.82 7.06 -15.85
C THR A 39 -5.64 6.12 -16.70
N GLY A 40 -4.98 5.24 -17.45
CA GLY A 40 -5.63 4.25 -18.28
C GLY A 40 -6.66 3.54 -17.41
N GLN A 41 -7.73 3.03 -18.04
CA GLN A 41 -8.78 2.33 -17.30
C GLN A 41 -8.12 1.41 -16.26
N PRO A 42 -8.41 1.60 -14.95
CA PRO A 42 -7.71 0.88 -13.91
C PRO A 42 -7.84 -0.61 -14.24
N GLU A 43 -6.70 -1.28 -14.29
CA GLU A 43 -6.67 -2.69 -14.62
C GLU A 43 -7.67 -3.42 -13.72
N ARG A 44 -8.46 -4.32 -14.30
CA ARG A 44 -9.45 -5.10 -13.55
C ARG A 44 -8.71 -6.01 -12.57
N THR A 45 -8.45 -5.48 -11.39
CA THR A 45 -7.77 -6.18 -10.31
C THR A 45 -8.77 -6.57 -9.23
N ARG A 46 -8.51 -7.71 -8.59
CA ARG A 46 -9.24 -8.15 -7.39
C ARG A 46 -8.75 -7.45 -6.12
N TRP A 47 -7.75 -6.57 -6.23
CA TRP A 47 -7.19 -5.82 -5.13
C TRP A 47 -7.82 -4.43 -5.04
N GLY A 48 -8.22 -4.03 -3.83
CA GLY A 48 -8.73 -2.67 -3.59
C GLY A 48 -10.14 -2.43 -4.15
N LEU A 49 -10.98 -3.48 -4.18
CA LEU A 49 -12.36 -3.35 -4.61
C LEU A 49 -13.11 -2.41 -3.64
N PRO A 50 -14.16 -1.69 -4.09
CA PRO A 50 -14.92 -0.80 -3.22
C PRO A 50 -15.45 -1.47 -1.95
N VAL A 51 -15.76 -2.78 -2.02
CA VAL A 51 -16.23 -3.57 -0.88
C VAL A 51 -15.19 -3.73 0.22
N ASP A 52 -13.89 -3.65 -0.11
CA ASP A 52 -12.79 -3.78 0.86
C ASP A 52 -12.63 -2.51 1.71
N ARG A 53 -13.14 -1.38 1.24
CA ARG A 53 -13.12 -0.10 1.99
C ARG A 53 -14.22 -0.03 3.04
N LEU A 54 -15.20 -0.93 3.01
CA LEU A 54 -16.33 -0.94 3.93
C LEU A 54 -15.97 -1.71 5.20
N ARG A 55 -16.14 -1.09 6.37
CA ARG A 55 -15.99 -1.76 7.66
C ARG A 55 -17.32 -2.37 8.06
N TYR A 56 -17.38 -3.70 8.03
CA TYR A 56 -18.52 -4.46 8.51
C TYR A 56 -18.24 -5.09 9.88
N PRO A 57 -19.22 -5.12 10.79
CA PRO A 57 -19.15 -5.98 11.97
C PRO A 57 -18.91 -7.44 11.56
N VAL A 58 -18.20 -8.21 12.39
CA VAL A 58 -17.83 -9.61 12.07
C VAL A 58 -19.06 -10.50 11.81
N PHE A 59 -20.17 -10.22 12.49
CA PHE A 59 -21.44 -10.94 12.36
C PHE A 59 -22.37 -10.37 11.26
N SER A 60 -21.91 -9.39 10.47
CA SER A 60 -22.78 -8.78 9.47
C SER A 60 -22.97 -9.72 8.27
N TRP A 61 -24.23 -9.98 7.95
CA TRP A 61 -24.61 -10.74 6.76
C TRP A 61 -24.20 -10.01 5.47
N GLN A 62 -24.05 -8.68 5.53
CA GLN A 62 -23.55 -7.86 4.43
C GLN A 62 -22.08 -8.16 4.09
N ARG A 63 -21.23 -8.44 5.09
CA ARG A 63 -19.83 -8.85 4.87
C ARG A 63 -19.75 -10.16 4.12
N ILE A 64 -20.46 -11.17 4.63
CA ILE A 64 -20.51 -12.51 4.04
C ILE A 64 -21.04 -12.42 2.60
N THR A 65 -22.08 -11.62 2.36
CA THR A 65 -22.70 -11.57 1.03
C THR A 65 -21.93 -10.72 0.03
N LEU A 66 -21.52 -9.51 0.39
CA LEU A 66 -20.96 -8.57 -0.58
C LEU A 66 -19.47 -8.81 -0.78
N GLN A 67 -18.72 -9.05 0.30
CA GLN A 67 -17.28 -9.24 0.22
C GLN A 67 -16.96 -10.62 -0.37
N GLU A 68 -17.54 -11.70 0.15
CA GLU A 68 -17.21 -13.04 -0.34
C GLU A 68 -17.71 -13.26 -1.78
N ARG A 69 -18.93 -12.83 -2.15
CA ARG A 69 -19.41 -13.00 -3.53
C ARG A 69 -18.56 -12.23 -4.55
N MET A 70 -18.04 -11.05 -4.19
CA MET A 70 -17.16 -10.28 -5.08
C MET A 70 -15.82 -10.97 -5.32
N HIS A 71 -15.29 -11.67 -4.32
CA HIS A 71 -13.98 -12.32 -4.42
C HIS A 71 -14.06 -13.80 -4.88
N MET A 72 -15.17 -14.49 -4.61
CA MET A 72 -15.33 -15.93 -4.86
C MET A 72 -16.03 -16.28 -6.18
N ARG A 73 -16.67 -15.33 -6.89
CA ARG A 73 -17.18 -15.60 -8.25
C ARG A 73 -16.00 -15.84 -9.19
N ARG A 74 -15.84 -17.10 -9.62
CA ARG A 74 -14.97 -17.52 -10.72
C ARG A 74 -15.68 -17.33 -12.05
#